data_AF-A0A7J2HH88-F1
#
_entry.id   AF-A0A7J2HH88-F1
#
_cell.length_a   1.000
_cell.length_b   1.000
_cell.length_c   1.000
_cell.angle_alpha   90.00
_cell.angle_beta   90.00
_cell.angle_gamma   90.00
#
_symmetry.space_group_name_H-M   'P 1'
#
loop_
_entity.id
_entity.type
_entity.pdbx_description
1 polymer ?
#
loop_
_entity_poly.entity_id
_entity_poly.type
_entity_poly.pdbx_seq_one_letter_code
_entity_poly.pdbx_strand_id
1 'polypeptide(L)'
;MRFAFWKRRKQERKLSMSDVLERLSLIRARLSRRVKEIEVKHRELFEQVVKAHLEKDEEKAAMYAEELAELRKMHRRVAHASLLLEGVIHRIEAVKDLSSASKIIIPLKDVLAAASQEVRGAAPAASDSLVELMDMIEDLSVNMGDVPEAVGMSPQLSEEARKILDEASAIAAQRGRREKP
;
A
#
# COMPACT_ATOMS: atom_id res chain seq x y z
N MET A 1 26.15 44.99 -28.53
CA MET A 1 26.05 43.81 -27.64
C MET A 1 24.57 43.47 -27.42
N ARG A 2 24.14 42.22 -27.59
CA ARG A 2 22.78 41.77 -27.22
C ARG A 2 22.93 40.48 -26.43
N PHE A 3 22.46 40.48 -25.18
CA PHE A 3 22.58 39.35 -24.27
C PHE A 3 21.78 38.15 -24.80
N ALA A 4 22.45 37.02 -25.00
CA ALA A 4 21.80 35.76 -25.31
C ALA A 4 21.09 35.25 -24.05
N PHE A 5 19.81 35.58 -23.91
CA PHE A 5 18.97 35.14 -22.79
C PHE A 5 18.75 33.63 -22.90
N TRP A 6 19.65 32.85 -22.30
CA TRP A 6 19.55 31.39 -22.23
C TRP A 6 18.34 31.02 -21.36
N LYS A 7 17.17 30.97 -21.99
CA LYS A 7 15.93 30.42 -21.43
C LYS A 7 16.13 28.92 -21.28
N ARG A 8 16.84 28.54 -20.21
CA ARG A 8 17.05 27.16 -19.75
C ARG A 8 15.65 26.54 -19.63
N ARG A 9 15.23 25.80 -20.66
CA ARG A 9 13.95 25.08 -20.66
C ARG A 9 14.00 24.14 -19.47
N LYS A 10 13.32 24.53 -18.39
CA LYS A 10 13.05 23.68 -17.23
C LYS A 10 12.27 22.51 -17.82
N GLN A 11 12.94 21.37 -18.04
CA GLN A 11 12.25 20.15 -18.42
C GLN A 11 11.19 19.92 -17.34
N GLU A 12 9.93 19.99 -17.75
CA GLU A 12 8.83 19.50 -16.93
C GLU A 12 9.12 18.03 -16.71
N ARG A 13 9.59 17.70 -15.51
CA ARG A 13 10.03 16.36 -15.18
C ARG A 13 8.77 15.51 -15.15
N LYS A 14 8.52 14.78 -16.24
CA LYS A 14 7.37 13.89 -16.34
C LYS A 14 7.34 12.99 -15.12
N LEU A 15 6.15 12.83 -14.55
CA LEU A 15 5.91 11.97 -13.40
C LEU A 15 6.48 10.57 -13.69
N SER A 16 7.15 9.96 -12.73
CA SER A 16 7.80 8.67 -12.89
C SER A 16 7.32 7.64 -11.86
N MET A 17 7.62 6.37 -12.13
CA MET A 17 7.42 5.27 -11.18
C MET A 17 8.15 5.48 -9.84
N SER A 18 9.30 6.18 -9.83
CA SER A 18 10.01 6.51 -8.58
C SER A 18 9.20 7.46 -7.70
N ASP A 19 8.44 8.39 -8.30
CA ASP A 19 7.65 9.37 -7.55
C ASP A 19 6.43 8.72 -6.89
N VAL A 20 5.83 7.75 -7.59
CA VAL A 20 4.76 6.88 -7.05
C VAL A 20 5.31 6.03 -5.88
N LEU A 21 6.49 5.42 -6.04
CA LEU A 21 7.16 4.65 -4.97
C LEU A 21 7.53 5.49 -3.75
N GLU A 22 8.05 6.70 -3.94
CA GLU A 22 8.37 7.64 -2.87
C GLU A 22 7.10 8.04 -2.11
N ARG A 23 6.03 8.42 -2.83
CA ARG A 23 4.74 8.79 -2.24
C ARG A 23 4.12 7.62 -1.46
N LEU A 24 4.13 6.41 -2.00
CA LEU A 24 3.69 5.18 -1.30
C LEU A 24 4.49 4.95 -0.01
N SER A 25 5.81 5.07 -0.07
CA SER A 25 6.70 4.85 1.07
C SER A 25 6.43 5.83 2.20
N LEU A 26 6.17 7.10 1.87
CA LEU A 26 5.77 8.15 2.83
C LEU A 26 4.41 7.85 3.47
N ILE A 27 3.42 7.38 2.69
CA ILE A 27 2.10 7.01 3.22
C ILE A 27 2.22 5.79 4.15
N ARG A 28 2.94 4.73 3.73
CA ARG A 28 3.20 3.55 4.57
C ARG A 28 3.89 3.94 5.88
N ALA A 29 4.91 4.81 5.83
CA ALA A 29 5.59 5.30 7.03
C ALA A 29 4.65 6.03 8.00
N ARG A 30 3.69 6.83 7.48
CA ARG A 30 2.64 7.47 8.30
C ARG A 30 1.70 6.44 8.93
N LEU A 31 1.26 5.42 8.19
CA LEU A 31 0.41 4.35 8.73
C LEU A 31 1.15 3.55 9.81
N SER A 32 2.40 3.16 9.58
CA SER A 32 3.23 2.46 10.58
C SER A 32 3.51 3.29 11.83
N ARG A 33 3.58 4.62 11.74
CA ARG A 33 3.59 5.50 12.92
C ARG A 33 2.25 5.44 13.66
N ARG A 34 1.14 5.50 12.92
CA ARG A 34 -0.21 5.45 13.49
C ARG A 34 -0.51 4.13 14.21
N VAL A 35 -0.01 2.99 13.69
CA VAL A 35 -0.04 1.69 14.38
C VAL A 35 0.59 1.81 15.77
N LYS A 36 1.82 2.33 15.86
CA LYS A 36 2.53 2.49 17.15
C LYS A 36 1.80 3.44 18.13
N GLU A 37 1.20 4.51 17.63
CA GLU A 37 0.36 5.41 18.46
C GLU A 37 -0.86 4.67 19.04
N ILE A 38 -1.50 3.81 18.25
CA ILE A 38 -2.63 2.99 18.67
C ILE A 38 -2.20 1.92 19.69
N GLU A 39 -1.03 1.30 19.51
CA GLU A 39 -0.46 0.33 20.47
C GLU A 39 -0.14 0.95 21.83
N VAL A 40 0.34 2.20 21.88
CA VAL A 40 0.57 2.93 23.14
C VAL A 40 -0.76 3.14 23.86
N LYS A 41 -1.76 3.72 23.17
CA LYS A 41 -3.09 3.96 23.73
C LYS A 41 -3.81 2.69 24.17
N HIS A 42 -3.59 1.57 23.46
CA HIS A 42 -4.14 0.26 23.82
C HIS A 42 -3.67 -0.18 25.21
N ARG A 43 -2.37 -0.02 25.51
CA ARG A 43 -1.83 -0.36 26.84
C ARG A 43 -2.39 0.56 27.93
N GLU A 44 -2.35 1.87 27.70
CA GLU A 44 -2.90 2.87 28.63
C GLU A 44 -4.37 2.59 28.98
N LEU A 45 -5.19 2.29 27.98
CA LEU A 45 -6.62 2.03 28.15
C LEU A 45 -6.89 0.65 28.77
N PHE A 46 -6.08 -0.36 28.46
CA PHE A 46 -6.15 -1.66 29.14
C PHE A 46 -5.80 -1.55 30.63
N GLU A 47 -4.82 -0.72 31.00
CA GLU A 47 -4.51 -0.41 32.40
C GLU A 47 -5.69 0.29 33.11
N GLN A 48 -6.44 1.17 32.43
CA GLN A 48 -7.67 1.74 32.99
C GLN A 48 -8.78 0.69 33.21
N VAL A 49 -8.95 -0.28 32.30
CA VAL A 49 -9.90 -1.40 32.51
C VAL A 49 -9.53 -2.20 33.76
N VAL A 50 -8.25 -2.57 33.92
CA VAL A 50 -7.77 -3.31 35.10
C VAL A 50 -7.98 -2.49 36.38
N LYS A 51 -7.67 -1.19 36.35
CA LYS A 51 -7.87 -0.29 37.49
C LYS A 51 -9.35 -0.19 37.90
N ALA A 52 -10.26 -0.01 36.93
CA ALA A 52 -11.69 0.06 37.22
C ALA A 52 -12.23 -1.22 37.87
N HIS A 53 -11.80 -2.41 37.41
CA HIS A 53 -12.14 -3.68 38.07
C HIS A 53 -11.56 -3.79 39.50
N LEU A 54 -10.33 -3.31 39.75
CA LEU A 54 -9.77 -3.27 41.11
C LEU A 54 -10.55 -2.33 42.05
N GLU A 55 -11.07 -1.22 41.52
CA GLU A 55 -11.96 -0.28 42.21
C GLU A 55 -13.41 -0.81 42.33
N LYS A 56 -13.73 -1.96 41.71
CA LYS A 56 -15.08 -2.57 41.60
C LYS A 56 -16.09 -1.66 40.88
N ASP A 57 -15.59 -0.80 39.99
CA ASP A 57 -16.39 0.10 39.17
C ASP A 57 -16.65 -0.56 37.81
N GLU A 58 -17.67 -1.44 37.79
CA GLU A 58 -18.03 -2.21 36.59
C GLU A 58 -18.53 -1.32 35.44
N GLU A 59 -19.09 -0.15 35.73
CA GLU A 59 -19.54 0.81 34.70
C GLU A 59 -18.35 1.44 33.98
N LYS A 60 -17.34 1.92 34.73
CA LYS A 60 -16.08 2.39 34.13
C LYS A 60 -15.33 1.27 33.41
N ALA A 61 -15.30 0.06 33.98
CA ALA A 61 -14.61 -1.07 33.36
C ALA A 61 -15.23 -1.42 32.00
N ALA A 62 -16.57 -1.51 31.92
CA ALA A 62 -17.30 -1.74 30.68
C ALA A 62 -17.07 -0.62 29.64
N MET A 63 -17.12 0.66 30.06
CA MET A 63 -16.87 1.80 29.18
C MET A 63 -15.45 1.77 28.58
N TYR A 64 -14.42 1.57 29.41
CA TYR A 64 -13.03 1.49 28.91
C TYR A 64 -12.80 0.24 28.05
N ALA A 65 -13.51 -0.87 28.30
CA ALA A 65 -13.41 -2.08 27.51
C ALA A 65 -14.01 -1.91 26.10
N GLU A 66 -15.12 -1.18 25.95
CA GLU A 66 -15.72 -0.89 24.63
C GLU A 66 -14.83 0.05 23.81
N GLU A 67 -14.30 1.11 24.41
CA GLU A 67 -13.31 1.99 23.79
C GLU A 67 -12.06 1.21 23.34
N LEU A 68 -11.61 0.23 24.14
CA LEU A 68 -10.49 -0.65 23.78
C LEU A 68 -10.85 -1.60 22.64
N ALA A 69 -12.11 -2.04 22.55
CA ALA A 69 -12.61 -2.85 21.45
C ALA A 69 -12.65 -2.06 20.13
N GLU A 70 -13.09 -0.80 20.15
CA GLU A 70 -13.02 0.11 19.00
C GLU A 70 -11.58 0.43 18.60
N LEU A 71 -10.72 0.73 19.56
CA LEU A 71 -9.30 0.97 19.30
C LEU A 71 -8.61 -0.25 18.65
N ARG A 72 -8.99 -1.48 19.05
CA ARG A 72 -8.56 -2.74 18.41
C ARG A 72 -9.15 -2.92 17.00
N LYS A 73 -10.38 -2.48 16.73
CA LYS A 73 -10.95 -2.45 15.36
C LYS A 73 -10.16 -1.48 14.48
N MET A 74 -9.86 -0.28 14.96
CA MET A 74 -9.01 0.70 14.27
C MET A 74 -7.60 0.16 13.99
N HIS A 75 -6.95 -0.46 14.98
CA HIS A 75 -5.62 -1.06 14.84
C HIS A 75 -5.56 -2.04 13.65
N ARG A 76 -6.52 -2.97 13.57
CA ARG A 76 -6.58 -3.96 12.49
C ARG A 76 -6.68 -3.32 11.12
N ARG A 77 -7.54 -2.31 10.94
CA ARG A 77 -7.72 -1.61 9.65
C ARG A 77 -6.44 -0.88 9.20
N VAL A 78 -5.80 -0.14 10.11
CA VAL A 78 -4.56 0.60 9.81
C VAL A 78 -3.39 -0.36 9.52
N ALA A 79 -3.25 -1.44 10.29
CA ALA A 79 -2.23 -2.46 10.04
C ALA A 79 -2.45 -3.17 8.69
N HIS A 80 -3.69 -3.57 8.38
CA HIS A 80 -4.06 -4.19 7.11
C HIS A 80 -3.74 -3.27 5.93
N ALA A 81 -4.14 -1.99 5.97
CA ALA A 81 -3.80 -1.02 4.94
C ALA A 81 -2.29 -0.83 4.77
N SER A 82 -1.51 -0.80 5.86
CA SER A 82 -0.04 -0.70 5.77
C SER A 82 0.58 -1.88 5.01
N LEU A 83 0.09 -3.11 5.25
CA LEU A 83 0.50 -4.32 4.54
C LEU A 83 0.06 -4.31 3.06
N LEU A 84 -1.13 -3.80 2.75
CA LEU A 84 -1.57 -3.63 1.36
C LEU A 84 -0.64 -2.67 0.59
N LEU A 85 -0.25 -1.55 1.21
CA LEU A 85 0.68 -0.60 0.59
C LEU A 85 2.09 -1.19 0.41
N GLU A 86 2.57 -1.99 1.35
CA GLU A 86 3.82 -2.74 1.21
C GLU A 86 3.77 -3.72 0.03
N GLY A 87 2.68 -4.48 -0.12
CA GLY A 87 2.46 -5.34 -1.29
C GLY A 87 2.40 -4.58 -2.61
N VAL A 88 1.80 -3.38 -2.63
CA VAL A 88 1.79 -2.49 -3.81
C VAL A 88 3.20 -1.97 -4.14
N ILE A 89 3.97 -1.53 -3.14
CA ILE A 89 5.37 -1.11 -3.33
C ILE A 89 6.17 -2.24 -3.98
N HIS A 90 6.13 -3.46 -3.44
CA HIS A 90 6.87 -4.59 -3.99
C HIS A 90 6.44 -5.00 -5.41
N ARG A 91 5.14 -4.92 -5.73
CA ARG A 91 4.65 -5.15 -7.10
C ARG A 91 5.21 -4.10 -8.07
N ILE A 92 5.26 -2.84 -7.68
CA ILE A 92 5.83 -1.76 -8.50
C ILE A 92 7.34 -1.93 -8.64
N GLU A 93 8.05 -2.25 -7.56
CA GLU A 93 9.50 -2.53 -7.56
C GLU A 93 9.88 -3.66 -8.51
N ALA A 94 9.07 -4.72 -8.59
CA ALA A 94 9.31 -5.88 -9.47
C ALA A 94 9.11 -5.58 -10.96
N VAL A 95 8.42 -4.49 -11.33
CA VAL A 95 8.03 -4.19 -12.72
C VAL A 95 8.50 -2.83 -13.24
N LYS A 96 9.07 -1.99 -12.39
CA LYS A 96 9.54 -0.63 -12.73
C LYS A 96 10.52 -0.58 -13.91
N ASP A 97 11.29 -1.65 -14.13
CA ASP A 97 12.32 -1.76 -15.18
C ASP A 97 11.76 -2.40 -16.48
N LEU A 98 10.46 -2.73 -16.52
CA LEU A 98 9.78 -3.31 -17.68
C LEU A 98 9.11 -2.23 -18.54
N SER A 99 9.28 -2.31 -19.87
CA SER A 99 8.67 -1.36 -20.82
C SER A 99 7.14 -1.41 -20.90
N SER A 100 6.50 -2.39 -20.27
CA SER A 100 5.03 -2.61 -20.28
C SER A 100 4.40 -2.49 -18.89
N ALA A 101 5.04 -1.75 -17.97
CA ALA A 101 4.60 -1.66 -16.57
C ALA A 101 3.18 -1.06 -16.38
N SER A 102 2.71 -0.22 -17.30
CA SER A 102 1.37 0.40 -17.31
C SER A 102 0.24 -0.60 -17.00
N LYS A 103 0.26 -1.75 -17.69
CA LYS A 103 -0.74 -2.82 -17.58
C LYS A 103 -0.80 -3.49 -16.19
N ILE A 104 0.26 -3.34 -15.40
CA ILE A 104 0.38 -3.90 -14.04
C ILE A 104 0.03 -2.84 -12.99
N ILE A 105 0.21 -1.56 -13.30
CA ILE A 105 -0.11 -0.44 -12.40
C ILE A 105 -1.62 -0.25 -12.24
N ILE A 106 -2.41 -0.38 -13.32
CA ILE A 106 -3.86 -0.14 -13.29
C ILE A 106 -4.57 -1.01 -12.22
N PRO A 107 -4.36 -2.34 -12.12
CA PRO A 107 -4.91 -3.18 -11.04
C PRO A 107 -4.49 -2.82 -9.60
N LEU A 108 -3.50 -1.93 -9.41
CA LEU A 108 -3.09 -1.49 -8.07
C LEU A 108 -4.00 -0.38 -7.53
N LYS A 109 -4.74 0.34 -8.40
CA LYS A 109 -5.69 1.37 -7.97
C LYS A 109 -6.76 0.81 -7.03
N ASP A 110 -7.32 -0.37 -7.31
CA ASP A 110 -8.33 -1.01 -6.46
C ASP A 110 -7.79 -1.32 -5.05
N VAL A 111 -6.51 -1.73 -4.97
CA VAL A 111 -5.83 -2.00 -3.69
C VAL A 111 -5.59 -0.71 -2.90
N LEU A 112 -5.25 0.39 -3.59
CA LEU A 112 -5.10 1.71 -2.98
C LEU A 112 -6.44 2.30 -2.53
N ALA A 113 -7.50 2.08 -3.30
CA ALA A 113 -8.86 2.47 -2.93
C ALA A 113 -9.34 1.72 -1.68
N ALA A 114 -9.12 0.41 -1.61
CA ALA A 114 -9.41 -0.40 -0.42
C ALA A 114 -8.62 0.07 0.81
N ALA A 115 -7.30 0.26 0.66
CA ALA A 115 -6.45 0.81 1.73
C ALA A 115 -6.89 2.21 2.18
N SER A 116 -7.38 3.05 1.27
CA SER A 116 -7.91 4.38 1.59
C SER A 116 -9.19 4.30 2.43
N GLN A 117 -10.14 3.43 2.09
CA GLN A 117 -11.36 3.26 2.90
C GLN A 117 -11.05 2.71 4.30
N GLU A 118 -10.16 1.73 4.42
CA GLU A 118 -9.73 1.14 5.70
C GLU A 118 -9.20 2.20 6.69
N VAL A 119 -8.42 3.17 6.18
CA VAL A 119 -7.78 4.19 7.02
C VAL A 119 -8.58 5.48 7.14
N ARG A 120 -9.67 5.66 6.39
CA ARG A 120 -10.46 6.91 6.36
C ARG A 120 -10.91 7.38 7.75
N GLY A 121 -11.32 6.46 8.62
CA GLY A 121 -11.73 6.76 10.00
C GLY A 121 -10.60 6.76 11.04
N ALA A 122 -9.37 6.39 10.68
CA ALA A 122 -8.26 6.16 11.63
C ALA A 122 -6.99 6.98 11.35
N ALA A 123 -6.76 7.33 10.09
CA ALA A 123 -5.71 8.21 9.58
C ALA A 123 -6.21 8.97 8.32
N PRO A 124 -7.10 9.97 8.46
CA PRO A 124 -7.71 10.68 7.32
C PRO A 124 -6.69 11.23 6.31
N ALA A 125 -5.65 11.93 6.79
CA ALA A 125 -4.59 12.47 5.93
C ALA A 125 -3.78 11.43 5.14
N ALA A 126 -3.84 10.14 5.54
CA ALA A 126 -3.29 9.04 4.76
C ALA A 126 -4.30 8.55 3.69
N SER A 127 -5.60 8.53 4.00
CA SER A 127 -6.67 8.30 3.02
C SER A 127 -6.65 9.37 1.92
N ASP A 128 -6.57 10.64 2.30
CA ASP A 128 -6.46 11.77 1.35
C ASP A 128 -5.22 11.63 0.45
N SER A 129 -4.06 11.32 1.07
CA SER A 129 -2.81 11.08 0.33
C SER A 129 -2.87 9.86 -0.61
N LEU A 130 -3.73 8.87 -0.33
CA LEU A 130 -3.97 7.72 -1.22
C LEU A 130 -4.87 8.09 -2.38
N VAL A 131 -5.84 9.01 -2.19
CA VAL A 131 -6.64 9.56 -3.30
C VAL A 131 -5.75 10.33 -4.27
N GLU A 132 -4.97 11.31 -3.76
CA GLU A 132 -4.02 12.06 -4.59
C GLU A 132 -3.04 11.14 -5.35
N LEU A 133 -2.62 10.03 -4.74
CA LEU A 133 -1.74 9.05 -5.37
C LEU A 133 -2.43 8.26 -6.49
N MET A 134 -3.72 7.97 -6.36
CA MET A 134 -4.48 7.31 -7.44
C MET A 134 -4.63 8.24 -8.65
N ASP A 135 -4.74 9.56 -8.44
CA ASP A 135 -4.75 10.57 -9.50
C ASP A 135 -3.37 10.65 -10.17
N MET A 136 -2.28 10.73 -9.39
CA MET A 136 -0.90 10.65 -9.90
C MET A 136 -0.67 9.38 -10.76
N ILE A 137 -1.22 8.24 -10.33
CA ILE A 137 -1.11 6.99 -11.10
C ILE A 137 -1.90 7.05 -12.42
N GLU A 138 -3.00 7.80 -12.49
CA GLU A 138 -3.74 8.02 -13.74
C GLU A 138 -2.92 8.84 -14.73
N ASP A 139 -2.38 9.98 -14.27
CA ASP A 139 -1.52 10.86 -15.06
C ASP A 139 -0.30 10.09 -15.58
N LEU A 140 0.32 9.24 -14.76
CA LEU A 140 1.43 8.39 -15.17
C LEU A 140 1.02 7.43 -16.30
N SER A 141 -0.14 6.78 -16.18
CA SER A 141 -0.65 5.84 -17.18
C SER A 141 -0.92 6.53 -18.52
N VAL A 142 -1.54 7.71 -18.51
CA VAL A 142 -1.79 8.51 -19.72
C VAL A 142 -0.48 8.96 -20.36
N ASN A 143 0.49 9.42 -19.55
CA ASN A 143 1.81 9.84 -20.03
C ASN A 143 2.67 8.71 -20.62
N MET A 144 2.38 7.45 -20.27
CA MET A 144 3.03 6.26 -20.84
C MET A 144 2.48 5.87 -22.23
N GLY A 145 1.39 6.50 -22.70
CA GLY A 145 0.87 6.33 -24.05
C GLY A 145 -0.09 5.16 -24.25
N ASP A 146 -0.55 4.50 -23.18
CA ASP A 146 -1.61 3.50 -23.26
C ASP A 146 -2.96 4.20 -23.44
N VAL A 147 -3.45 4.24 -24.68
CA VAL A 147 -4.89 4.39 -24.97
C VAL A 147 -5.53 3.02 -24.70
N PRO A 148 -6.68 2.94 -24.00
CA PRO A 148 -7.32 1.66 -23.72
C PRO A 148 -7.95 1.05 -24.99
N GLU A 149 -7.13 0.38 -25.80
CA GLU A 149 -7.60 -0.52 -26.84
C GLU A 149 -8.19 -1.77 -26.16
N ALA A 150 -9.52 -1.77 -26.04
CA ALA A 150 -10.27 -2.71 -25.23
C ALA A 150 -10.44 -4.11 -25.88
N VAL A 151 -9.33 -4.75 -26.27
CA VAL A 151 -9.29 -6.17 -26.64
C VAL A 151 -8.01 -6.82 -26.11
N GLY A 152 -8.12 -7.63 -25.05
CA GLY A 152 -6.99 -8.41 -24.51
C GLY A 152 -6.78 -8.29 -23.00
N MET A 153 -7.82 -8.48 -22.18
CA MET A 153 -7.64 -8.64 -20.74
C MET A 153 -6.89 -9.94 -20.42
N SER A 154 -5.72 -9.84 -19.78
CA SER A 154 -5.27 -10.82 -18.79
C SER A 154 -4.13 -10.28 -17.92
N PRO A 155 -4.46 -9.81 -16.70
CA PRO A 155 -3.62 -10.07 -15.54
C PRO A 155 -4.50 -10.50 -14.35
N GLN A 156 -4.83 -11.78 -14.24
CA GLN A 156 -5.59 -12.32 -13.10
C GLN A 156 -5.07 -13.68 -12.63
N LEU A 157 -4.27 -13.72 -11.56
CA LEU A 157 -4.14 -14.89 -10.70
C LEU A 157 -3.95 -14.48 -9.22
N SER A 158 -4.90 -14.91 -8.38
CA SER A 158 -4.87 -14.88 -6.91
C SER A 158 -5.89 -15.92 -6.37
N GLU A 159 -5.94 -16.13 -5.05
CA GLU A 159 -6.01 -17.44 -4.37
C GLU A 159 -4.61 -18.08 -4.35
N GLU A 160 -3.67 -17.43 -3.65
CA GLU A 160 -2.24 -17.76 -3.53
C GLU A 160 -1.39 -17.50 -4.82
N ALA A 161 -1.89 -16.64 -5.71
CA ALA A 161 -1.32 -16.30 -7.03
C ALA A 161 -0.75 -17.48 -7.86
N ARG A 162 -1.37 -18.67 -7.94
CA ARG A 162 -2.66 -19.15 -7.42
C ARG A 162 -2.51 -20.46 -6.60
N LYS A 163 -1.50 -20.46 -5.71
CA LYS A 163 -0.64 -21.57 -5.29
C LYS A 163 0.54 -21.76 -6.26
N ILE A 164 0.44 -21.13 -7.45
CA ILE A 164 0.38 -21.80 -8.78
C ILE A 164 1.52 -21.49 -9.73
N LEU A 165 2.47 -20.68 -9.33
CA LEU A 165 3.80 -21.09 -9.74
C LEU A 165 4.01 -22.47 -9.08
N ASP A 166 3.75 -22.63 -7.78
CA ASP A 166 3.68 -23.90 -7.01
C ASP A 166 5.04 -24.52 -6.65
N GLU A 167 5.41 -25.76 -6.98
CA GLU A 167 5.71 -26.22 -8.34
C GLU A 167 6.18 -25.14 -9.36
N ALA A 168 6.76 -24.02 -8.90
CA ALA A 168 7.21 -22.88 -9.74
C ALA A 168 8.30 -23.28 -10.74
N SER A 169 9.08 -24.27 -10.35
CA SER A 169 8.93 -25.53 -11.06
C SER A 169 8.66 -26.60 -10.00
N ALA A 170 8.02 -27.72 -10.35
CA ALA A 170 8.16 -29.00 -9.64
C ALA A 170 9.61 -29.49 -9.82
N ILE A 171 10.52 -28.62 -9.39
CA ILE A 171 11.94 -28.56 -9.63
C ILE A 171 12.29 -28.88 -11.10
N ALA A 172 12.56 -27.86 -11.92
CA ALA A 172 13.92 -27.33 -12.06
C ALA A 172 15.03 -28.38 -11.76
N ALA A 173 15.08 -28.98 -10.56
CA ALA A 173 15.97 -30.09 -10.17
C ALA A 173 15.60 -31.52 -10.66
N GLN A 174 14.80 -31.69 -11.73
CA GLN A 174 15.12 -32.75 -12.71
C GLN A 174 16.19 -32.31 -13.71
N ARG A 175 16.21 -31.03 -14.11
CA ARG A 175 17.16 -30.39 -15.06
C ARG A 175 18.55 -30.15 -14.44
N GLY A 176 19.04 -31.17 -13.74
CA GLY A 176 20.43 -31.32 -13.32
C GLY A 176 20.83 -32.80 -13.26
N ARG A 177 19.88 -33.73 -13.06
CA ARG A 177 20.15 -35.18 -12.94
C ARG A 177 20.69 -35.85 -14.23
N ARG A 178 20.76 -35.12 -15.36
CA ARG A 178 21.15 -35.63 -16.69
C ARG A 178 22.28 -34.86 -17.37
N GLU A 179 22.80 -33.80 -16.75
CA GLU A 179 23.98 -33.07 -17.27
C GLU A 179 25.31 -33.68 -16.79
N LYS A 180 25.27 -34.88 -16.18
CA LYS A 180 26.39 -35.83 -16.20
C LYS A 180 26.44 -36.41 -17.62
N PRO A 181 27.52 -36.22 -18.39
CA PRO A 181 28.86 -36.66 -18.02
C PRO A 181 29.81 -35.55 -17.51
#